data_AF-W7YIX6-F1
#
_entry.id   AF-W7YIX6-F1
#
_cell.length_a   1.000
_cell.length_b   1.000
_cell.length_c   1.000
_cell.angle_alpha   90.00
_cell.angle_beta   90.00
_cell.angle_gamma   90.00
#
_symmetry.space_group_name_H-M   'P 1'
#
loop_
_entity.id
_entity.type
_entity.pdbx_description
1 polymer ?
#
loop_
_entity_poly.entity_id
_entity_poly.type
_entity_poly.pdbx_seq_one_letter_code
_entity_poly.pdbx_strand_id
1 'polypeptide(L)'
;MMAERTARHGEMVRQATLEAQSGMGVQSDLPPGEALFKQYCTVCHRITERLVGPPVTEMIEVYADDFNGFKQWVRKPGRKRMDYPAMTGFPQLTDEELKDLGNYIFEQ
;
A
#
# COMPACT_ATOMS: atom_id res chain seq x y z
N MET A 1 -3.33 25.51 42.30
CA MET A 1 -4.81 25.59 42.16
C MET A 1 -5.30 24.77 40.95
N MET A 2 -6.61 24.49 40.83
CA MET A 2 -7.14 23.64 39.75
C MET A 2 -6.83 24.20 38.34
N ALA A 3 -6.87 25.52 38.18
CA ALA A 3 -6.52 26.20 36.93
C ALA A 3 -5.10 25.87 36.41
N GLU A 4 -4.11 25.81 37.30
CA GLU A 4 -2.71 25.49 36.95
C GLU A 4 -2.52 24.01 36.57
N ARG A 5 -3.36 23.12 37.10
CA ARG A 5 -3.34 21.70 36.75
C ARG A 5 -3.92 21.48 35.36
N THR A 6 -5.02 22.18 35.04
CA THR A 6 -5.64 22.16 33.71
C THR A 6 -4.70 22.73 32.64
N ALA A 7 -4.01 23.84 32.93
CA ALA A 7 -3.05 24.44 32.00
C ALA A 7 -1.88 23.48 31.68
N ARG A 8 -1.28 22.87 32.71
CA ARG A 8 -0.21 21.88 32.54
C ARG A 8 -0.66 20.65 31.78
N HIS A 9 -1.88 20.16 32.03
CA HIS A 9 -2.43 19.03 31.29
C HIS A 9 -2.62 19.36 29.81
N GLY A 10 -3.15 20.54 29.48
CA GLY A 10 -3.32 20.97 28.10
C GLY A 10 -1.99 21.09 27.34
N GLU A 11 -0.92 21.49 28.01
CA GLU A 11 0.42 21.54 27.43
C GLU A 11 1.02 20.15 27.20
N MET A 12 0.88 19.23 28.15
CA MET A 12 1.31 17.84 27.97
C MET A 12 0.58 17.15 26.81
N VAL A 13 -0.72 17.37 26.68
CA VAL A 13 -1.51 16.81 25.56
C VAL A 13 -1.05 17.38 24.22
N ARG A 14 -0.79 18.68 24.16
CA ARG A 14 -0.27 19.33 22.94
C ARG A 14 1.10 18.77 22.56
N GLN A 15 1.99 18.63 23.53
CA GLN A 15 3.33 18.08 23.33
C GLN A 15 3.27 16.64 22.82
N ALA A 16 2.47 15.78 23.46
CA ALA A 16 2.25 14.40 23.02
C ALA A 16 1.64 14.32 21.62
N THR A 17 0.78 15.27 21.25
CA THR A 17 0.19 15.35 19.90
C THR A 17 1.24 15.73 18.85
N LEU A 18 2.12 16.67 19.15
CA LEU A 18 3.24 17.06 18.27
C LEU A 18 4.25 15.91 18.11
N GLU A 19 4.54 15.18 19.19
CA GLU A 19 5.41 14.00 19.17
C GLU A 19 4.79 12.85 18.36
N ALA A 20 3.50 12.59 18.52
CA ALA A 20 2.78 11.60 17.73
C ALA A 20 2.78 11.94 16.23
N GLN A 21 2.59 13.22 15.88
CA GLN A 21 2.66 13.69 14.49
C GLN A 21 4.08 13.60 13.93
N SER A 22 5.10 13.80 14.77
CA SER A 22 6.52 13.69 14.38
C SER A 22 6.99 12.24 14.25
N GLY A 23 6.32 11.28 14.91
CA GLY A 23 6.64 9.85 14.87
C GLY A 23 5.88 9.04 13.79
N MET A 24 4.98 9.67 13.03
CA MET A 24 4.15 8.98 12.02
C MET A 24 4.76 8.91 10.61
N GLY A 25 6.00 9.37 10.44
CA GLY A 25 6.76 9.19 9.20
C GLY A 25 7.80 8.08 9.35
N VAL A 26 7.39 6.81 9.37
CA VAL A 26 8.33 5.75 8.98
C VAL A 26 8.55 5.95 7.49
N GLN A 27 9.52 6.79 7.14
CA GLN A 27 10.10 6.80 5.82
C GLN A 27 10.80 5.45 5.70
N SER A 28 10.16 4.51 5.01
CA SER A 28 10.80 3.22 4.75
C SER A 28 12.04 3.48 3.91
N ASP A 29 13.20 2.95 4.31
CA ASP A 29 14.40 2.93 3.46
C ASP A 29 14.21 2.08 2.18
N LEU A 30 13.02 1.50 2.02
CA LEU A 30 12.65 0.70 0.87
C LEU A 30 12.36 1.60 -0.35
N PRO A 31 12.69 1.14 -1.56
CA PRO A 31 12.21 1.77 -2.79
C PRO A 31 10.69 1.97 -2.76
N PRO A 32 10.16 3.07 -3.33
CA PRO A 32 8.73 3.40 -3.25
C PRO A 32 7.80 2.26 -3.67
N GLY A 33 8.10 1.58 -4.78
CA GLY A 33 7.31 0.43 -5.26
C GLY A 33 7.30 -0.76 -4.32
N GLU A 34 8.43 -1.08 -3.70
CA GLU A 34 8.54 -2.17 -2.72
C GLU A 34 7.74 -1.87 -1.46
N ALA A 35 7.81 -0.63 -0.98
CA ALA A 35 7.05 -0.17 0.18
C ALA A 35 5.54 -0.30 -0.06
N LEU A 36 5.07 0.14 -1.23
CA LEU A 36 3.67 0.01 -1.65
C LEU A 36 3.24 -1.46 -1.74
N PHE A 37 4.05 -2.31 -2.36
CA PHE A 37 3.74 -3.73 -2.48
C PHE A 37 3.62 -4.40 -1.10
N LYS A 38 4.56 -4.12 -0.19
CA LYS A 38 4.52 -4.62 1.18
C LYS A 38 3.29 -4.15 1.94
N GLN A 39 2.96 -2.86 1.82
CA GLN A 39 1.85 -2.25 2.53
C GLN A 39 0.49 -2.78 2.07
N TYR A 40 0.30 -2.99 0.75
CA TYR A 40 -1.02 -3.23 0.18
C TYR A 40 -1.25 -4.63 -0.39
N CYS A 41 -0.20 -5.34 -0.83
CA CYS A 41 -0.35 -6.52 -1.68
C CYS A 41 0.01 -7.83 -0.98
N THR A 42 1.01 -7.81 -0.09
CA THR A 42 1.61 -9.04 0.49
C THR A 42 0.69 -9.86 1.40
N VAL A 43 -0.40 -9.25 1.89
CA VAL A 43 -1.45 -9.95 2.65
C VAL A 43 -2.14 -11.00 1.78
N CYS A 44 -2.31 -10.72 0.49
CA CYS A 44 -3.06 -11.59 -0.42
C CYS A 44 -2.18 -12.27 -1.46
N HIS A 45 -1.08 -11.64 -1.88
CA HIS A 45 -0.23 -12.10 -2.97
C HIS A 45 1.18 -12.46 -2.49
N ARG A 46 1.70 -13.54 -3.07
CA ARG A 46 3.12 -13.91 -3.01
C ARG A 46 3.69 -13.85 -4.41
N ILE A 47 5.02 -13.76 -4.52
CA ILE A 47 5.67 -13.63 -5.83
C ILE A 47 5.42 -14.86 -6.68
N THR A 48 5.76 -16.05 -6.18
CA THR A 48 5.79 -17.30 -6.96
C THR A 48 4.74 -18.34 -6.55
N GLU A 49 3.97 -18.08 -5.49
CA GLU A 49 3.04 -19.07 -4.93
C GLU A 49 1.63 -18.49 -4.75
N ARG A 50 0.65 -19.38 -4.74
CA ARG A 50 -0.74 -19.04 -4.42
C ARG A 50 -0.85 -18.79 -2.92
N LEU A 51 -1.54 -17.71 -2.55
CA LEU A 51 -1.91 -17.42 -1.15
C LEU A 51 -3.44 -17.22 -1.05
N VAL A 52 -3.89 -15.97 -1.15
CA VAL A 52 -5.32 -15.64 -1.31
C VAL A 52 -5.58 -15.31 -2.76
N GLY A 53 -4.73 -14.48 -3.35
CA GLY A 53 -4.65 -14.21 -4.77
C GLY A 53 -3.66 -15.14 -5.48
N PRO A 54 -3.59 -15.06 -6.81
CA PRO A 54 -2.59 -15.77 -7.60
C PRO A 54 -1.16 -15.26 -7.32
N PRO A 55 -0.13 -16.05 -7.70
CA PRO A 55 1.24 -15.57 -7.81
C PRO A 55 1.32 -14.27 -8.62
N VAL A 56 2.19 -13.36 -8.19
CA VAL A 56 2.45 -12.11 -8.92
C VAL A 56 3.07 -12.39 -10.29
N THR A 57 3.87 -13.45 -10.43
CA THR A 57 4.45 -13.84 -11.72
C THR A 57 3.42 -14.07 -12.82
N GLU A 58 2.26 -14.64 -12.48
CA GLU A 58 1.16 -14.79 -13.46
C GLU A 58 0.58 -13.44 -13.90
N MET A 59 0.58 -12.45 -13.00
CA MET A 59 0.13 -11.10 -13.34
C MET A 59 1.13 -10.40 -14.27
N ILE A 60 2.44 -10.60 -14.04
CA ILE A 60 3.52 -10.11 -14.91
C ILE A 60 3.32 -10.64 -16.34
N GLU A 61 3.05 -11.94 -16.48
CA GLU A 61 2.77 -12.56 -17.79
C GLU A 61 1.53 -11.96 -18.48
N VAL A 62 0.44 -11.74 -17.73
CA VAL A 62 -0.83 -11.21 -18.29
C VAL A 62 -0.68 -9.78 -18.81
N TYR A 63 0.19 -8.97 -18.20
CA TYR A 63 0.34 -7.55 -18.51
C TYR A 63 1.74 -7.17 -19.06
N ALA A 64 2.52 -8.14 -19.53
CA ALA A 64 3.90 -7.94 -19.98
C ALA A 64 4.06 -6.77 -20.95
N ASP A 65 3.11 -6.61 -21.88
CA ASP A 65 3.09 -5.55 -22.88
C ASP A 65 2.02 -4.48 -22.63
N ASP A 66 1.32 -4.53 -21.49
CA ASP A 66 0.22 -3.63 -21.16
C ASP A 66 0.32 -3.06 -19.74
N PHE A 67 1.35 -2.24 -19.53
CA PHE A 67 1.58 -1.57 -18.25
C PHE A 67 0.40 -0.64 -17.85
N ASN A 68 -0.28 -0.04 -18.83
CA ASN A 68 -1.46 0.79 -18.55
C ASN A 68 -2.65 -0.04 -18.10
N GLY A 69 -2.86 -1.21 -18.71
CA GLY A 69 -3.85 -2.20 -18.27
C GLY A 69 -3.57 -2.72 -16.87
N PHE A 70 -2.30 -2.96 -16.51
CA PHE A 70 -1.90 -3.28 -15.14
C PHE A 70 -2.36 -2.17 -14.17
N LYS A 71 -2.02 -0.91 -14.44
CA LYS A 71 -2.41 0.21 -13.56
C LYS A 71 -3.93 0.32 -13.39
N GLN A 72 -4.68 0.17 -14.49
CA GLN A 72 -6.15 0.18 -14.45
C GLN A 72 -6.71 -0.98 -13.63
N TRP A 73 -6.12 -2.17 -13.77
CA TRP A 73 -6.50 -3.35 -13.00
C TRP A 73 -6.27 -3.16 -11.50
N VAL A 74 -5.12 -2.63 -11.07
CA VAL A 74 -4.86 -2.35 -9.65
C VAL A 74 -5.84 -1.31 -9.11
N ARG A 75 -6.14 -0.25 -9.89
CA ARG A 75 -7.06 0.81 -9.48
C ARG A 75 -8.49 0.30 -9.30
N LYS A 76 -8.98 -0.55 -10.22
CA LYS A 76 -10.34 -1.07 -10.21
C LYS A 76 -10.40 -2.49 -10.80
N PRO A 77 -9.98 -3.51 -10.02
CA PRO A 77 -10.00 -4.88 -10.47
C PRO A 77 -11.44 -5.41 -10.48
N GLY A 78 -11.63 -6.48 -11.23
CA GLY A 78 -12.84 -7.30 -11.18
C GLY A 78 -12.53 -8.70 -10.69
N ARG A 79 -13.43 -9.63 -10.99
CA ARG A 79 -13.18 -11.06 -10.84
C ARG A 79 -12.73 -11.63 -12.18
N LYS A 80 -11.43 -11.92 -12.33
CA LYS A 80 -10.88 -12.56 -13.54
C LYS A 80 -11.07 -14.08 -13.53
N ARG A 81 -11.10 -14.71 -12.35
CA ARG A 81 -11.15 -16.15 -12.16
C ARG A 81 -12.13 -16.53 -11.05
N MET A 82 -12.83 -17.64 -11.21
CA MET A 82 -13.88 -18.09 -10.27
C MET A 82 -13.34 -18.83 -9.05
N ASP A 83 -12.13 -19.36 -9.14
CA ASP A 83 -11.44 -20.07 -8.06
C ASP A 83 -10.66 -19.14 -7.11
N TYR A 84 -10.72 -17.82 -7.36
CA TYR A 84 -10.15 -16.77 -6.52
C TYR A 84 -11.24 -15.81 -6.02
N PRO A 85 -11.08 -15.21 -4.83
CA PRO A 85 -11.93 -14.10 -4.42
C PRO A 85 -11.77 -12.90 -5.39
N ALA A 86 -12.74 -12.00 -5.37
CA ALA A 86 -12.59 -10.75 -6.11
C ALA A 86 -11.52 -9.88 -5.42
N MET A 87 -10.57 -9.37 -6.19
CA MET A 87 -9.53 -8.46 -5.68
C MET A 87 -10.16 -7.12 -5.32
N THR A 88 -9.69 -6.50 -4.23
CA THR A 88 -10.09 -5.13 -3.86
C THR A 88 -9.35 -4.11 -4.72
N GLY A 89 -10.01 -3.02 -5.11
CA GLY A 89 -9.36 -1.93 -5.83
C GLY A 89 -8.63 -0.96 -4.93
N PHE A 90 -7.64 -0.28 -5.50
CA PHE A 90 -6.84 0.75 -4.84
C PHE A 90 -7.01 2.11 -5.54
N PRO A 91 -8.23 2.71 -5.57
CA PRO A 91 -8.48 3.98 -6.24
C PRO A 91 -7.76 5.17 -5.60
N GLN A 92 -7.30 5.04 -4.36
CA GLN A 92 -6.54 6.05 -3.64
C GLN A 92 -5.10 6.20 -4.13
N LEU A 93 -4.53 5.18 -4.79
CA LEU A 93 -3.17 5.28 -5.31
C LEU A 93 -3.12 6.27 -6.48
N THR A 94 -2.13 7.14 -6.45
CA THR A 94 -1.81 8.07 -7.52
C THR A 94 -1.21 7.33 -8.72
N ASP A 95 -1.17 7.99 -9.87
CA ASP A 95 -0.57 7.38 -11.07
C ASP A 95 0.94 7.16 -10.95
N GLU A 96 1.62 7.98 -10.13
CA GLU A 96 3.03 7.80 -9.80
C GLU A 96 3.24 6.59 -8.90
N GLU A 97 2.46 6.44 -7.83
CA GLU A 97 2.52 5.25 -6.96
C GLU A 97 2.20 3.97 -7.73
N LEU A 98 1.21 4.00 -8.63
CA LEU A 98 0.89 2.86 -9.49
C LEU A 98 2.03 2.53 -10.47
N LYS A 99 2.74 3.55 -10.96
CA LYS A 99 3.93 3.35 -11.80
C LYS A 99 5.08 2.74 -11.00
N ASP A 100 5.37 3.24 -9.80
CA ASP A 100 6.45 2.72 -8.98
C ASP A 100 6.16 1.30 -8.48
N LEU A 101 4.92 1.03 -8.08
CA LEU A 101 4.44 -0.31 -7.76
C LEU A 101 4.59 -1.25 -8.97
N GLY A 102 4.20 -0.80 -10.16
CA GLY A 102 4.35 -1.55 -11.39
C GLY A 102 5.81 -1.89 -11.66
N ASN A 103 6.70 -0.90 -11.67
CA ASN A 103 8.13 -1.10 -11.90
C ASN A 103 8.70 -2.16 -10.95
N TYR A 104 8.40 -2.05 -9.65
CA TYR A 104 8.83 -3.05 -8.67
C TYR A 104 8.30 -4.45 -8.97
N ILE A 105 7.03 -4.58 -9.38
CA ILE A 105 6.43 -5.89 -9.68
C ILE A 105 7.03 -6.50 -10.95
N PHE A 106 7.21 -5.74 -12.03
CA PHE A 106 7.74 -6.26 -13.29
C PHE A 106 9.24 -6.59 -13.24
N GLU A 107 9.93 -6.25 -12.14
CA GLU A 107 11.32 -6.62 -11.85
C GLU A 107 11.47 -7.93 -11.05
N GLN A 108 10.35 -8.59 -10.67
CA GLN A 108 10.35 -9.82 -9.86
C GLN A 108 10.59 -11.10 -10.65
#